data_AF-A0A914FP91-F1
#
_entry.id   AF-A0A914FP91-F1
#
_cell.length_a   1.000
_cell.length_b   1.000
_cell.length_c   1.000
_cell.angle_alpha   90.00
_cell.angle_beta   90.00
_cell.angle_gamma   90.00
#
_symmetry.space_group_name_H-M   'P 1'
#
loop_
_entity.id
_entity.type
_entity.pdbx_description
1 polymer ?
#
loop_
_entity_poly.entity_id
_entity_poly.type
_entity_poly.pdbx_seq_one_letter_code
_entity_poly.pdbx_strand_id
1 'polypeptide(L)'
;MSAYENACVCGKRFDNNCAHFLSNWLIKNDKMEVKLPGCYPCSAGRPIRAKEVREYFLMKHFNRMFNDPGKECFIYCEQKETGQGHVYFGTKTKCVAGTGLYSKANYFEYFL
;
A
#
# COMPACT_ATOMS: atom_id res chain seq x y z
N MET A 1 -0.59 -20.73 4.65
CA MET A 1 0.56 -19.80 4.56
C MET A 1 0.13 -18.48 5.15
N SER A 2 0.71 -18.08 6.28
CA SER A 2 0.30 -16.86 6.97
C SER A 2 0.74 -15.63 6.16
N ALA A 3 -0.04 -14.56 6.15
CA ALA A 3 0.27 -13.30 5.46
C ALA A 3 1.53 -12.58 5.99
N TYR A 4 2.29 -13.22 6.89
CA TYR A 4 3.32 -12.61 7.73
C TYR A 4 4.77 -12.96 7.36
N GLU A 5 5.04 -13.76 6.32
CA GLU A 5 6.42 -14.17 5.95
C GLU A 5 7.12 -13.22 4.95
N ASN A 6 6.52 -12.06 4.63
CA ASN A 6 7.09 -11.04 3.74
C ASN A 6 8.11 -10.12 4.44
N ALA A 7 9.14 -10.70 5.06
CA ALA A 7 10.27 -9.92 5.59
C ALA A 7 10.87 -9.04 4.48
N CYS A 8 11.21 -7.79 4.81
CA CYS A 8 11.98 -6.92 3.92
C CYS A 8 13.27 -7.64 3.50
N VAL A 9 13.74 -7.46 2.26
CA VAL A 9 15.10 -7.91 1.88
C VAL A 9 16.18 -7.23 2.72
N CYS A 10 15.85 -6.10 3.34
CA CYS A 10 16.69 -5.40 4.29
C CYS A 10 16.79 -6.06 5.69
N GLY A 11 16.15 -7.21 5.90
CA GLY A 11 16.19 -7.96 7.16
C GLY A 11 15.41 -7.31 8.32
N LYS A 12 14.97 -6.06 8.18
CA LYS A 12 14.13 -5.38 9.19
C LYS A 12 12.67 -5.81 9.07
N ARG A 13 12.11 -6.21 10.21
CA ARG A 13 10.67 -6.43 10.37
C ARG A 13 10.05 -5.12 10.88
N PHE A 14 9.08 -4.61 10.14
CA PHE A 14 8.24 -3.51 10.58
C PHE A 14 6.89 -4.12 10.93
N ASP A 15 6.60 -4.24 12.23
CA ASP A 15 5.34 -4.83 12.65
C ASP A 15 4.15 -3.97 12.20
N ASN A 16 3.10 -4.66 11.76
CA ASN A 16 1.79 -4.09 11.41
C ASN A 16 1.79 -2.94 10.38
N ASN A 17 2.59 -3.07 9.32
CA ASN A 17 2.78 -1.99 8.36
C ASN A 17 2.26 -2.32 6.96
N CYS A 18 0.99 -2.00 6.69
CA CYS A 18 0.31 -2.27 5.41
C CYS A 18 1.10 -1.78 4.19
N ALA A 19 1.73 -0.61 4.31
CA ALA A 19 2.55 -0.02 3.25
C ALA A 19 3.75 -0.90 2.91
N HIS A 20 4.49 -1.34 3.92
CA HIS A 20 5.68 -2.14 3.70
C HIS A 20 5.34 -3.53 3.13
N PHE A 21 4.28 -4.18 3.61
CA PHE A 21 3.81 -5.45 3.06
C PHE A 21 3.38 -5.30 1.59
N LEU A 22 2.61 -4.27 1.29
CA LEU A 22 2.11 -4.03 -0.05
C LEU A 22 3.23 -3.67 -1.02
N SER A 23 4.18 -2.80 -0.62
CA SER A 23 5.35 -2.48 -1.43
C SER A 23 6.17 -3.72 -1.77
N ASN A 24 6.35 -4.67 -0.84
CA ASN A 24 7.02 -5.94 -1.13
C ASN A 24 6.28 -6.75 -2.19
N TRP A 25 4.95 -6.84 -2.08
CA TRP A 25 4.14 -7.56 -3.06
C TRP A 25 4.18 -6.87 -4.43
N LEU A 26 4.06 -5.54 -4.48
CA LEU A 26 4.10 -4.78 -5.72
C LEU A 26 5.45 -4.93 -6.44
N ILE A 27 6.57 -4.87 -5.72
CA ILE A 27 7.90 -5.08 -6.28
C ILE A 27 8.05 -6.51 -6.83
N LYS A 28 7.58 -7.53 -6.09
CA LYS A 28 7.62 -8.94 -6.55
C LYS A 28 6.78 -9.21 -7.79
N ASN A 29 5.83 -8.33 -8.12
CA ASN A 29 4.94 -8.46 -9.26
C ASN A 29 5.20 -7.37 -10.32
N ASP A 30 6.37 -6.72 -10.29
CA ASP A 30 6.78 -5.68 -11.25
C ASP A 30 5.82 -4.48 -11.35
N LYS A 31 5.09 -4.17 -10.27
CA LYS A 31 4.16 -3.02 -10.17
C LYS A 31 4.76 -1.82 -9.44
N MET A 32 5.93 -1.99 -8.82
CA MET A 32 6.65 -0.92 -8.13
C MET A 32 8.16 -1.11 -8.29
N GLU A 33 8.89 -0.02 -8.45
CA GLU A 33 10.36 -0.04 -8.52
C GLU A 33 10.98 -0.47 -7.18
N VAL A 34 12.06 -1.26 -7.24
CA VAL A 34 12.73 -1.84 -6.06
C VAL A 34 13.25 -0.76 -5.10
N LYS A 35 13.71 0.36 -5.65
CA LYS A 35 14.28 1.49 -4.92
C LYS A 35 13.53 2.75 -5.33
N LEU A 36 12.73 3.28 -4.41
CA LEU A 36 12.04 4.53 -4.66
C LEU A 36 13.01 5.70 -4.42
N PRO A 37 12.92 6.78 -5.22
CA PRO A 37 13.66 8.01 -4.94
C PRO A 37 13.15 8.63 -3.63
N GLY A 38 13.97 8.61 -2.58
CA GLY A 38 13.63 9.19 -1.27
C GLY A 38 14.43 8.61 -0.10
N CYS A 39 14.49 9.34 1.02
CA CYS A 39 15.05 8.84 2.29
C CYS A 39 13.96 8.07 3.06
N TYR A 40 13.79 6.80 2.73
CA TYR A 40 12.91 5.92 3.48
C TYR A 40 13.65 5.31 4.69
N PRO A 41 12.98 5.13 5.85
CA PRO A 41 13.55 4.45 7.02
C PRO A 41 13.99 3.00 6.74
N CYS A 42 13.46 2.41 5.66
CA CYS A 42 13.88 1.11 5.14
C CYS A 42 15.17 1.27 4.32
N SER A 43 16.24 0.54 4.67
CA SER A 43 17.53 0.61 3.95
C SER A 43 17.46 0.09 2.50
N ALA A 44 16.42 -0.66 2.14
CA ALA A 44 16.13 -1.03 0.77
C ALA A 44 15.37 0.06 -0.02
N GLY A 45 15.07 1.21 0.60
CA GLY A 45 14.37 2.33 -0.06
C GLY A 45 12.87 2.08 -0.28
N ARG A 46 12.24 1.27 0.58
CA ARG A 46 10.82 0.92 0.47
C ARG A 46 9.95 1.82 1.37
N PRO A 47 8.74 2.21 0.93
CA PRO A 47 7.77 2.86 1.78
C PRO A 47 7.47 2.05 3.05
N ILE A 48 7.34 2.76 4.16
CA ILE A 48 6.86 2.21 5.42
C ILE A 48 5.64 2.97 5.95
N ARG A 49 5.05 3.88 5.17
CA ARG A 49 3.82 4.58 5.55
C ARG A 49 2.84 4.55 4.38
N ALA A 50 1.55 4.42 4.67
CA ALA A 50 0.49 4.40 3.66
C ALA A 50 0.56 5.63 2.74
N LYS A 51 0.82 6.82 3.30
CA LYS A 51 0.99 8.06 2.56
C LYS A 51 2.15 8.04 1.56
N GLU A 52 3.25 7.36 1.88
CA GLU A 52 4.41 7.27 0.99
C GLU A 52 4.10 6.39 -0.22
N VAL A 53 3.33 5.31 -0.02
CA VAL A 53 2.87 4.47 -1.12
C VAL A 53 1.89 5.25 -2.00
N ARG A 54 0.97 6.00 -1.40
CA ARG A 54 0.07 6.92 -2.12
C ARG A 54 0.86 7.94 -2.96
N GLU A 55 1.86 8.59 -2.38
CA GLU A 55 2.73 9.55 -3.06
C GLU A 55 3.44 8.90 -4.26
N TYR A 56 3.92 7.66 -4.14
CA TYR A 56 4.50 6.93 -5.26
C TYR A 56 3.53 6.81 -6.45
N PHE A 57 2.29 6.38 -6.21
CA PHE A 57 1.31 6.22 -7.28
C PHE A 57 0.89 7.55 -7.90
N LEU A 58 0.85 8.64 -7.10
CA LEU A 58 0.67 10.00 -7.62
C LEU A 58 1.83 10.42 -8.53
N MET A 59 3.07 10.17 -8.11
CA MET A 59 4.27 10.52 -8.88
C MET A 59 4.42 9.71 -10.18
N LYS A 60 3.92 8.47 -10.20
CA LYS A 60 3.94 7.61 -11.40
C LYS A 60 2.76 7.87 -12.35
N HIS A 61 1.98 8.94 -12.13
CA HIS A 61 0.86 9.33 -12.98
C HIS A 61 -0.20 8.24 -13.18
N PHE A 62 -0.43 7.41 -12.17
CA PHE A 62 -1.56 6.48 -12.18
C PHE A 62 -2.89 7.25 -12.25
N ASN A 63 -3.90 6.64 -12.86
CA ASN A 63 -5.21 7.28 -12.94
C ASN A 63 -5.88 7.26 -11.57
N ARG A 64 -5.92 8.42 -10.90
CA ARG A 64 -6.52 8.59 -9.58
C ARG A 64 -8.02 8.80 -9.69
N MET A 65 -8.77 7.94 -9.02
CA MET A 65 -10.22 8.01 -8.90
C MET A 65 -10.65 8.10 -7.43
N PHE A 66 -11.80 8.72 -7.17
CA PHE A 66 -12.42 8.81 -5.84
C PHE A 66 -13.70 7.96 -5.73
N ASN A 67 -14.23 7.52 -6.86
CA ASN A 67 -15.32 6.55 -6.93
C ASN A 67 -14.75 5.16 -7.13
N ASP A 68 -15.38 4.16 -6.51
CA ASP A 68 -14.99 2.75 -6.63
C ASP A 68 -15.06 2.30 -8.10
N PRO A 69 -13.95 1.89 -8.73
CA PRO A 69 -13.95 1.45 -10.12
C PRO A 69 -14.54 0.04 -10.32
N GLY A 70 -14.90 -0.67 -9.25
CA GLY A 70 -15.51 -2.01 -9.31
C GLY A 70 -14.55 -3.11 -9.77
N LYS A 71 -13.24 -2.83 -9.84
CA LYS A 71 -12.19 -3.74 -10.26
C LYS A 71 -10.96 -3.62 -9.37
N GLU A 72 -10.10 -4.63 -9.42
CA GLU A 72 -8.88 -4.66 -8.62
C GLU A 72 -7.95 -3.50 -8.99
N CYS A 73 -7.55 -2.73 -8.00
CA CYS A 73 -6.70 -1.55 -8.14
C CYS A 73 -5.89 -1.34 -6.86
N PHE A 74 -4.94 -0.41 -6.90
CA PHE A 74 -4.32 0.06 -5.67
C PHE A 74 -5.28 0.99 -4.95
N ILE A 75 -5.49 0.75 -3.65
CA ILE A 75 -6.42 1.50 -2.82
C ILE A 75 -5.64 2.12 -1.67
N TYR A 76 -5.76 3.44 -1.55
CA TYR A 76 -5.44 4.18 -0.33
C TYR A 76 -6.74 4.53 0.38
N CYS A 77 -6.78 4.35 1.69
CA CYS A 77 -7.91 4.76 2.50
C CYS A 77 -7.48 5.30 3.86
N GLU A 78 -8.32 6.12 4.49
CA GLU A 78 -8.07 6.64 5.84
C GLU A 78 -9.21 6.27 6.77
N GLN A 79 -8.84 5.95 8.00
CA GLN A 79 -9.79 5.71 9.09
C GLN A 79 -10.53 6.97 9.49
N LYS A 80 -11.84 6.82 9.71
CA LYS A 80 -12.70 7.92 10.17
C LYS A 80 -12.28 8.50 11.52
N GLU A 81 -11.87 7.65 12.46
CA GLU A 81 -11.66 8.03 13.87
C GLU A 81 -10.23 8.53 14.14
N THR A 82 -9.24 7.98 13.44
CA THR A 82 -7.82 8.22 13.72
C THR A 82 -7.09 8.96 12.60
N GLY A 83 -7.70 9.06 11.41
CA GLY A 83 -7.01 9.54 10.21
C GLY A 83 -5.84 8.65 9.77
N GLN A 84 -5.67 7.47 10.37
CA GLN A 84 -4.57 6.59 10.02
C GLN A 84 -4.81 6.00 8.63
N GLY A 85 -3.88 6.30 7.74
CA GLY A 85 -3.85 5.79 6.37
C GLY A 85 -3.58 4.30 6.30
N HIS A 86 -4.22 3.64 5.35
CA HIS A 86 -4.09 2.23 5.04
C HIS A 86 -4.02 2.05 3.53
N VAL A 87 -3.27 1.04 3.08
CA VAL A 87 -3.09 0.72 1.67
C VAL A 87 -3.19 -0.78 1.42
N TYR A 88 -3.78 -1.14 0.29
CA TYR A 88 -3.88 -2.52 -0.18
C TYR A 88 -4.13 -2.55 -1.70
N PHE A 89 -3.96 -3.72 -2.31
CA PHE A 89 -4.40 -4.01 -3.68
C PHE A 89 -5.64 -4.89 -3.64
N GLY A 90 -6.66 -4.54 -4.41
CA GLY A 90 -7.91 -5.28 -4.46
C GLY A 90 -9.10 -4.40 -4.83
N THR A 91 -10.29 -4.76 -4.35
CA THR A 91 -11.52 -3.96 -4.49
C THR A 91 -11.90 -3.39 -3.13
N LYS A 92 -12.84 -2.43 -3.10
CA LYS A 92 -13.33 -1.84 -1.84
C LYS A 92 -13.80 -2.88 -0.81
N THR A 93 -14.28 -4.03 -1.27
CA THR A 93 -14.83 -5.12 -0.44
C THR A 93 -13.93 -6.35 -0.35
N LYS A 94 -12.76 -6.35 -1.00
CA LYS A 94 -11.84 -7.50 -1.02
C LYS A 94 -10.39 -7.06 -1.08
N CYS A 95 -9.60 -7.44 -0.07
CA CYS A 95 -8.15 -7.30 -0.10
C CYS A 95 -7.52 -8.51 -0.79
N VAL A 96 -6.79 -8.29 -1.89
CA VAL A 96 -6.02 -9.31 -2.61
C VAL A 96 -4.60 -9.36 -2.09
N ALA A 97 -3.97 -8.20 -1.89
CA ALA A 97 -2.65 -8.08 -1.29
C ALA A 97 -2.59 -6.89 -0.33
N GLY A 98 -1.96 -7.09 0.83
CA GLY A 98 -1.92 -6.12 1.93
C GLY A 98 -2.24 -6.81 3.26
N THR A 99 -2.57 -6.02 4.29
CA THR A 99 -2.89 -6.53 5.63
C THR A 99 -4.39 -6.61 5.91
N GLY A 100 -5.21 -6.73 4.85
CA GLY A 100 -6.66 -6.83 4.94
C GLY A 100 -7.40 -5.53 4.63
N LEU A 101 -8.72 -5.55 4.82
CA LEU A 101 -9.59 -4.40 4.63
C LEU A 101 -9.67 -3.56 5.91
N TYR A 102 -9.89 -2.26 5.73
CA TYR A 102 -10.22 -1.38 6.84
C TYR A 102 -11.73 -1.24 6.99
N SER A 103 -12.29 -1.68 8.12
CA SER A 103 -13.74 -1.76 8.35
C SER A 103 -14.44 -0.40 8.53
N LYS A 104 -13.69 0.67 8.85
CA LYS A 104 -14.23 2.02 9.13
C LYS A 104 -13.51 3.15 8.36
N ALA A 105 -13.23 2.94 7.07
CA ALA A 105 -12.67 4.00 6.25
C ALA A 105 -13.74 5.01 5.77
N ASN A 106 -13.43 6.30 5.79
CA ASN A 106 -14.28 7.39 5.26
C ASN A 106 -13.68 8.10 4.04
N TYR A 107 -12.40 7.83 3.75
CA TYR A 107 -11.70 8.36 2.60
C TYR A 107 -11.14 7.20 1.76
N PHE A 108 -11.29 7.30 0.44
CA PHE A 108 -10.75 6.33 -0.50
C PHE A 108 -10.18 7.05 -1.72
N GLU A 109 -9.02 6.59 -2.14
CA GLU A 109 -8.46 6.85 -3.46
C GLU A 109 -8.15 5.52 -4.12
N TYR A 110 -8.50 5.43 -5.39
CA TYR A 110 -8.28 4.26 -6.24
C TYR A 110 -7.30 4.65 -7.34
N PHE A 111 -6.30 3.81 -7.60
CA PHE A 111 -5.26 4.06 -8.60
C PHE A 111 -5.19 2.88 -9.57
N LEU A 112 -5.37 3.20 -10.86
CA LEU A 112 -5.37 2.28 -11.99
C LEU A 112 -4.17 2.49 -12.91
#